data_AF-A0A1G8UWZ5-F1
#
_entry.id   AF-A0A1G8UWZ5-F1
#
_cell.length_a   1.000
_cell.length_b   1.000
_cell.length_c   1.000
_cell.angle_alpha   90.00
_cell.angle_beta   90.00
_cell.angle_gamma   90.00
#
_symmetry.space_group_name_H-M   'P 1'
#
loop_
_entity.id
_entity.type
_entity.pdbx_description
1 polymer ?
#
loop_
_entity_poly.entity_id
_entity_poly.type
_entity_poly.pdbx_seq_one_letter_code
_entity_poly.pdbx_strand_id
1 'polypeptide(L)'
;MRAHRTPRLATGASIVLATSLLSGSPASAYYAGFFCSEQSAKRANYTWADGSATTTVYYNNHCGRRVNVTLNFITVIGKVVSKCWRTPAGKSHKVWGYSDLNDIARGC
;
A
#
# COMPACT_ATOMS: atom_id res chain seq x y z
N MET A 1 -45.18 40.78 46.89
CA MET A 1 -44.26 41.92 46.72
C MET A 1 -43.20 41.56 45.69
N ARG A 2 -42.82 42.54 44.87
CA ARG A 2 -42.05 42.46 43.62
C ARG A 2 -40.54 42.53 43.91
N ALA A 3 -39.71 41.74 43.22
CA ALA A 3 -38.29 42.01 42.93
C ALA A 3 -37.81 41.02 41.85
N HIS A 4 -37.80 41.36 40.55
CA HIS A 4 -36.69 41.98 39.82
C HIS A 4 -35.28 41.67 40.37
N ARG A 5 -34.51 40.84 39.64
CA ARG A 5 -33.23 41.19 38.99
C ARG A 5 -32.63 39.97 38.29
N THR A 6 -32.58 40.02 36.96
CA THR A 6 -31.63 39.27 36.12
C THR A 6 -30.19 39.72 36.41
N PRO A 7 -29.20 38.84 36.19
CA PRO A 7 -28.16 39.21 35.24
C PRO A 7 -27.86 38.15 34.18
N ARG A 8 -27.18 38.68 33.15
CA ARG A 8 -26.96 38.21 31.79
C ARG A 8 -25.60 37.49 31.68
N LEU A 9 -25.62 36.35 30.99
CA LEU A 9 -24.70 35.85 29.95
C LEU A 9 -23.18 35.85 30.17
N ALA A 10 -22.56 34.68 29.98
CA ALA A 10 -21.32 34.53 29.22
C ALA A 10 -21.13 33.06 28.76
N THR A 11 -21.87 32.63 27.73
CA THR A 11 -21.54 31.38 27.03
C THR A 11 -20.48 31.71 25.99
N GLY A 12 -19.21 31.43 26.32
CA GLY A 12 -18.10 31.55 25.38
C GLY A 12 -18.24 30.51 24.27
N ALA A 13 -18.60 30.95 23.07
CA ALA A 13 -18.52 30.13 21.88
C ALA A 13 -17.04 29.96 21.49
N SER A 14 -16.47 28.78 21.77
CA SER A 14 -15.14 28.41 21.28
C SER A 14 -15.24 28.09 19.79
N ILE A 15 -14.57 28.88 18.96
CA ILE A 15 -14.44 28.63 17.53
C ILE A 15 -13.43 27.50 17.37
N VAL A 16 -13.90 26.29 17.07
CA VAL A 16 -13.04 25.18 16.65
C VAL A 16 -12.71 25.42 15.18
N LEU A 17 -11.48 25.82 14.89
CA LEU A 17 -10.96 25.85 13.54
C LEU A 17 -10.87 24.39 13.05
N ALA A 18 -11.80 23.99 12.18
CA ALA A 18 -11.69 22.73 11.45
C ALA A 18 -10.56 22.90 10.42
N THR A 19 -9.35 22.50 10.77
CA THR A 19 -8.29 22.28 9.79
C THR A 19 -8.71 21.13 8.89
N SER A 20 -9.13 21.47 7.67
CA SER A 20 -9.37 20.54 6.58
C SER A 20 -8.11 19.71 6.36
N LEU A 21 -8.11 18.46 6.84
CA LEU A 21 -7.12 17.47 6.43
C LEU A 21 -7.30 17.29 4.93
N LEU A 22 -6.31 17.73 4.15
CA LEU A 22 -6.16 17.34 2.77
C LEU A 22 -6.04 15.81 2.76
N SER A 23 -7.17 15.12 2.61
CA SER A 23 -7.21 13.71 2.23
C SER A 23 -6.66 13.63 0.81
N GLY A 24 -5.32 13.66 0.68
CA GLY A 24 -4.68 13.12 -0.49
C GLY A 24 -5.09 11.66 -0.56
N SER A 25 -5.82 11.28 -1.61
CA SER A 25 -5.98 9.87 -1.96
C SER A 25 -4.58 9.24 -1.92
N PRO A 26 -4.39 8.10 -1.22
CA PRO A 26 -3.09 7.44 -1.27
C PRO A 26 -2.76 7.20 -2.74
N ALA A 27 -1.56 7.61 -3.17
CA ALA A 27 -1.03 7.23 -4.47
C ALA A 27 -1.30 5.74 -4.64
N SER A 28 -1.92 5.34 -5.76
CA SER A 28 -2.40 3.98 -6.00
C SER A 28 -1.28 3.00 -5.67
N ALA A 29 -1.34 2.39 -4.49
CA ALA A 29 -0.31 1.46 -4.05
C ALA A 29 -0.54 0.19 -4.85
N TYR A 30 0.32 -0.05 -5.83
CA TYR A 30 0.26 -1.27 -6.61
C TYR A 30 0.35 -2.47 -5.67
N TYR A 31 -0.54 -3.46 -5.86
CA TYR A 31 -0.72 -4.56 -4.93
C TYR A 31 -0.96 -5.89 -5.65
N ALA A 32 -0.31 -6.94 -5.17
CA ALA A 32 -0.61 -8.32 -5.54
C ALA A 32 -0.62 -9.21 -4.29
N GLY A 33 -1.49 -10.22 -4.24
CA GLY A 33 -1.60 -11.07 -3.06
C GLY A 33 -2.05 -12.49 -3.39
N PHE A 34 -1.29 -13.49 -2.94
CA PHE A 34 -1.55 -14.90 -3.23
C PHE A 34 -1.72 -15.74 -1.95
N PHE A 35 -2.73 -16.61 -1.91
CA PHE A 35 -2.91 -17.57 -0.83
C PHE A 35 -1.80 -18.62 -0.82
N CYS A 36 -1.30 -19.05 0.33
CA CYS A 36 -0.18 -19.99 0.40
C CYS A 36 -0.51 -21.40 -0.15
N SER A 37 -1.79 -21.77 -0.07
CA SER A 37 -2.46 -22.92 -0.68
C SER A 37 -3.97 -22.62 -0.73
N GLU A 38 -4.76 -23.43 -1.44
CA GLU A 38 -6.21 -23.21 -1.63
C GLU A 38 -6.99 -23.07 -0.30
N GLN A 39 -6.56 -23.77 0.75
CA GLN A 39 -7.23 -23.79 2.05
C GLN A 39 -6.56 -22.88 3.10
N SER A 40 -5.54 -22.09 2.72
CA SER A 40 -4.79 -21.29 3.70
C SER A 40 -5.33 -19.87 3.81
N ALA A 41 -5.58 -19.40 5.03
CA ALA A 41 -5.79 -17.98 5.31
C ALA A 41 -4.50 -17.14 5.20
N LYS A 42 -3.33 -17.79 5.14
CA LYS A 42 -2.04 -17.10 5.01
C LYS A 42 -1.83 -16.67 3.56
N ARG A 43 -1.21 -15.50 3.37
CA ARG A 43 -0.94 -14.92 2.05
C ARG A 43 0.50 -14.46 1.93
N ALA A 44 1.01 -14.48 0.71
CA ALA A 44 2.13 -13.66 0.29
C ALA A 44 1.60 -12.39 -0.36
N ASN A 45 1.90 -11.25 0.24
CA ASN A 45 1.47 -9.94 -0.24
C ASN A 45 2.66 -9.18 -0.80
N TYR A 46 2.42 -8.40 -1.84
CA TYR A 46 3.42 -7.62 -2.55
C TYR A 46 2.86 -6.23 -2.78
N THR A 47 3.72 -5.24 -2.61
CA THR A 47 3.51 -3.89 -3.11
C THR A 47 4.78 -3.40 -3.77
N TRP A 48 4.69 -2.42 -4.65
CA TRP A 48 5.88 -1.88 -5.29
C TRP A 48 5.81 -0.38 -5.51
N ALA A 49 6.99 0.20 -5.65
CA ALA A 49 7.19 1.58 -6.03
C ALA A 49 8.22 1.60 -7.16
N ASP A 50 7.85 2.26 -8.25
CA ASP A 50 8.72 2.46 -9.40
C ASP A 50 9.52 3.76 -9.22
N GLY A 51 10.82 3.66 -9.49
CA GLY A 51 11.71 4.79 -9.73
C GLY A 51 12.08 4.88 -11.21
N SER A 52 12.91 5.85 -11.58
CA SER A 52 13.26 6.13 -12.98
C SER A 52 13.96 4.97 -13.71
N ALA A 53 14.66 4.09 -12.99
CA ALA A 53 15.39 2.96 -13.57
C ALA A 53 15.22 1.65 -12.77
N THR A 54 14.53 1.70 -11.64
CA THR A 54 14.44 0.58 -10.69
C THR A 54 13.08 0.51 -10.05
N THR A 55 12.56 -0.69 -9.84
CA THR A 55 11.38 -0.96 -9.03
C THR A 55 11.81 -1.57 -7.70
N THR A 56 11.31 -1.02 -6.60
CA THR A 56 11.41 -1.66 -5.28
C THR A 56 10.14 -2.45 -5.01
N VAL A 57 10.28 -3.77 -4.88
CA VAL A 57 9.17 -4.67 -4.53
C VAL A 57 9.27 -5.03 -3.06
N TYR A 58 8.29 -4.56 -2.29
CA TYR A 58 8.10 -4.92 -0.89
C TYR A 58 7.24 -6.18 -0.82
N TYR A 59 7.60 -7.10 0.06
CA TYR A 59 6.83 -8.32 0.27
C TYR A 59 6.58 -8.60 1.74
N ASN A 60 5.45 -9.21 2.03
CA ASN A 60 5.10 -9.77 3.33
C ASN A 60 4.56 -11.19 3.11
N ASN A 61 5.46 -12.16 3.11
CA ASN A 61 5.19 -13.57 2.83
C ASN A 61 4.97 -14.37 4.12
N HIS A 62 3.70 -14.61 4.44
CA HIS A 62 3.29 -15.40 5.60
C HIS A 62 3.25 -16.91 5.36
N CYS A 63 3.67 -17.40 4.19
CA CYS A 63 3.53 -18.80 3.84
C CYS A 63 4.46 -19.75 4.59
N GLY A 64 5.43 -19.23 5.37
CA GLY A 64 6.44 -20.03 6.07
C GLY A 64 7.42 -20.75 5.12
N ARG A 65 7.28 -20.54 3.81
CA ARG A 65 8.13 -21.09 2.75
C ARG A 65 8.28 -20.09 1.62
N ARG A 66 9.22 -20.35 0.72
CA ARG A 66 9.40 -19.54 -0.49
C ARG A 66 8.17 -19.65 -1.41
N VAL A 67 7.79 -18.54 -2.05
CA VAL A 67 6.73 -18.50 -3.06
C VAL A 67 7.35 -18.11 -4.39
N ASN A 68 7.00 -18.82 -5.46
CA ASN A 68 7.42 -18.48 -6.82
C ASN A 68 6.43 -17.48 -7.40
N VAL A 69 6.94 -16.35 -7.88
CA VAL A 69 6.19 -15.32 -8.58
C VAL A 69 6.95 -14.86 -9.81
N THR A 70 6.21 -14.37 -10.79
CA THR A 70 6.76 -13.73 -11.99
C THR A 70 6.47 -12.24 -11.92
N LEU A 71 7.50 -11.42 -12.09
CA LEU A 71 7.38 -9.96 -12.20
C LEU A 71 7.40 -9.58 -13.67
N ASN A 72 6.37 -8.86 -14.13
CA ASN A 72 6.22 -8.44 -15.52
C ASN A 72 6.48 -6.95 -15.64
N PHE A 73 7.65 -6.58 -16.17
CA PHE A 73 8.05 -5.18 -16.38
C PHE A 73 7.72 -4.74 -17.79
N ILE A 74 7.21 -3.52 -17.95
CA ILE A 74 7.02 -2.91 -19.28
C ILE A 74 8.26 -2.06 -19.59
N THR A 75 8.94 -2.37 -20.68
CA THR A 75 10.07 -1.57 -21.15
C THR A 75 9.59 -0.28 -21.81
N VAL A 76 10.49 0.70 -21.97
CA VAL A 76 10.21 1.98 -22.65
C VAL A 76 9.68 1.85 -24.08
N ILE A 77 9.88 0.69 -24.72
CA ILE A 77 9.36 0.36 -26.06
C ILE A 77 8.06 -0.47 -26.02
N GLY A 78 7.41 -0.57 -24.87
CA GLY A 78 6.14 -1.29 -24.69
C GLY A 78 6.25 -2.82 -24.64
N LYS A 79 7.46 -3.40 -24.63
CA LYS A 79 7.65 -4.86 -24.50
C LYS A 79 7.64 -5.30 -23.05
N VAL A 80 7.05 -6.47 -22.78
CA VAL A 80 7.07 -7.10 -21.46
C VAL A 80 8.33 -7.93 -21.26
N VAL A 81 9.00 -7.73 -20.12
CA VAL A 81 10.11 -8.56 -19.64
C VAL A 81 9.70 -9.22 -18.35
N SER A 82 9.67 -10.54 -18.33
CA SER A 82 9.27 -11.34 -17.17
C SER A 82 10.49 -11.83 -16.39
N LYS A 83 10.43 -11.73 -15.05
CA LYS A 83 11.45 -12.28 -14.14
C LYS A 83 10.83 -13.19 -13.11
N CYS A 84 11.29 -14.44 -13.08
CA CYS A 84 10.95 -15.36 -12.00
C CYS A 84 11.67 -14.94 -10.71
N TRP A 85 10.95 -14.99 -9.59
CA TRP A 85 11.49 -14.77 -8.27
C TRP A 85 10.94 -15.77 -7.26
N ARG A 86 11.85 -16.36 -6.49
CA ARG A 86 11.53 -17.17 -5.32
C ARG A 86 11.53 -16.28 -4.08
N THR A 87 10.41 -15.64 -3.80
CA THR A 87 10.24 -14.72 -2.67
C THR A 87 10.47 -15.46 -1.35
N PRO A 88 11.42 -15.00 -0.50
CA PRO A 88 11.66 -15.59 0.83
C PRO A 88 10.43 -15.50 1.74
N ALA A 89 10.41 -16.31 2.81
CA ALA A 89 9.42 -16.13 3.88
C ALA A 89 9.72 -14.85 4.68
N GLY A 90 8.71 -14.32 5.36
CA GLY A 90 8.82 -13.10 6.17
C GLY A 90 8.56 -11.81 5.38
N LYS A 91 8.94 -10.68 5.97
CA LYS A 91 8.76 -9.34 5.40
C LYS A 91 10.11 -8.74 5.04
N SER A 92 10.27 -8.28 3.80
CA SER A 92 11.42 -7.50 3.35
C SER A 92 11.11 -6.82 2.02
N HIS A 93 12.14 -6.41 1.28
CA HIS A 93 12.02 -5.85 -0.06
C HIS A 93 13.15 -6.38 -0.96
N LYS A 94 12.98 -6.19 -2.27
CA LYS A 94 14.02 -6.41 -3.28
C LYS A 94 13.95 -5.32 -4.34
N VAL A 95 15.11 -4.78 -4.69
CA VAL A 95 15.26 -3.83 -5.79
C VAL A 95 15.56 -4.59 -7.07
N TRP A 96 14.89 -4.20 -8.15
CA TRP A 96 15.10 -4.72 -9.50
C TRP A 96 15.68 -3.62 -10.38
N GLY A 97 16.65 -3.97 -11.23
CA GLY A 97 17.23 -3.07 -12.24
C GLY A 97 16.32 -2.86 -13.46
N TYR A 98 15.01 -2.81 -13.23
CA TYR A 98 13.94 -2.59 -14.20
C TYR A 98 12.99 -1.59 -13.56
N SER A 99 12.45 -0.63 -14.32
CA SER A 99 11.34 0.23 -13.93
C SER A 99 10.02 -0.33 -14.47
N ASP A 100 8.91 0.30 -14.11
CA ASP A 100 7.59 0.07 -14.70
C ASP A 100 7.09 -1.38 -14.53
N LEU A 101 7.10 -1.85 -13.28
CA LEU A 101 6.49 -3.13 -12.94
C LEU A 101 4.98 -3.05 -13.13
N ASN A 102 4.47 -3.77 -14.13
CA ASN A 102 3.06 -3.78 -14.48
C ASN A 102 2.26 -4.68 -13.55
N ASP A 103 2.74 -5.90 -13.31
CA ASP A 103 2.07 -6.86 -12.47
C ASP A 103 3.03 -7.91 -11.89
N ILE A 104 2.54 -8.58 -10.83
CA ILE A 104 3.16 -9.78 -10.28
C ILE A 104 2.15 -10.91 -10.45
N ALA A 105 2.56 -11.99 -11.09
CA ALA A 105 1.78 -13.20 -11.30
C ALA A 105 2.30 -14.36 -10.44
N ARG A 106 1.44 -15.33 -10.17
CA ARG A 106 1.84 -16.52 -9.42
C ARG A 106 2.57 -17.51 -10.32
N GLY A 107 3.64 -18.11 -9.79
CA GLY A 107 4.43 -19.11 -10.49
C GLY A 107 5.55 -18.53 -11.32
N CYS A 108 6.31 -19.46 -11.87
CA CYS A 108 7.32 -19.36 -12.90
C CYS A 108 7.25 -20.71 -13.66
#